data_AF-A0A4U1FGS0-F1
#
_entry.id   AF-A0A4U1FGS0-F1
#
_cell.length_a   1.000
_cell.length_b   1.000
_cell.length_c   1.000
_cell.angle_alpha   90.00
_cell.angle_beta   90.00
_cell.angle_gamma   90.00
#
_symmetry.space_group_name_H-M   'P 1'
#
loop_
_entity.id
_entity.type
_entity.pdbx_description
1 polymer ?
#
loop_
_entity_poly.entity_id
_entity_poly.type
_entity_poly.pdbx_seq_one_letter_code
_entity_poly.pdbx_strand_id
1 'polypeptide(L)' 'MNAFLEGFTELLPIDLIKIFDENELELLMCGLGDVDVNDWRQHSIYKNGYCPNHPVIQWFW' A
#
# COMPACT_ATOMS: atom_id res chain seq x y z
N MET A 1 -17.04 -3.65 -15.05
CA MET A 1 -17.46 -3.12 -13.74
C MET A 1 -18.50 -4.03 -13.07
N ASN A 2 -19.52 -4.50 -13.80
CA ASN A 2 -20.57 -5.34 -13.21
C ASN A 2 -20.04 -6.60 -12.48
N ALA A 3 -19.13 -7.36 -13.10
CA ALA A 3 -18.53 -8.53 -12.45
C ALA A 3 -17.71 -8.20 -11.19
N PHE A 4 -17.10 -7.01 -11.12
CA PHE A 4 -16.37 -6.57 -9.92
C PHE A 4 -17.36 -6.22 -8.79
N LEU A 5 -18.40 -5.45 -9.11
CA LEU A 5 -19.42 -5.08 -8.13
C LEU A 5 -20.18 -6.30 -7.61
N GLU A 6 -20.50 -7.24 -8.48
CA GLU A 6 -21.13 -8.52 -8.11
C GLU A 6 -20.27 -9.25 -7.07
N GLY A 7 -19.01 -9.55 -7.39
CA GLY A 7 -18.10 -10.24 -6.45
C GLY A 7 -17.79 -9.44 -5.18
N PHE A 8 -17.72 -8.10 -5.26
CA PHE A 8 -17.55 -7.26 -4.08
C PHE A 8 -18.78 -7.34 -3.14
N THR A 9 -19.99 -7.32 -3.73
CA THR A 9 -21.24 -7.38 -2.96
C THR A 9 -21.60 -8.78 -2.45
N GLU A 10 -20.99 -9.84 -2.97
CA GLU A 10 -21.07 -11.19 -2.40
C GLU A 10 -20.41 -11.28 -1.01
N LEU A 11 -19.37 -10.47 -0.76
CA LEU A 11 -18.64 -10.43 0.50
C LEU A 11 -19.21 -9.38 1.47
N LEU A 12 -19.63 -8.22 0.94
CA LEU A 12 -20.05 -7.07 1.73
C LEU A 12 -21.42 -6.53 1.27
N PRO A 13 -22.41 -6.39 2.17
CA PRO A 13 -23.68 -5.76 1.84
C PRO A 13 -23.49 -4.32 1.33
N ILE A 14 -24.07 -4.01 0.17
CA ILE A 14 -23.89 -2.71 -0.49
C ILE A 14 -24.36 -1.53 0.37
N ASP A 15 -25.37 -1.73 1.21
CA ASP A 15 -25.92 -0.68 2.06
C ASP A 15 -24.96 -0.24 3.18
N LEU A 16 -24.02 -1.11 3.57
CA LEU A 16 -22.95 -0.75 4.52
C LEU A 16 -21.83 0.06 3.87
N ILE A 17 -21.69 -0.03 2.55
CA ILE A 17 -20.63 0.67 1.79
C ILE A 17 -21.09 2.04 1.32
N LYS A 18 -22.39 2.20 1.03
CA LYS A 18 -22.99 3.46 0.57
C LYS A 18 -22.94 4.62 1.57
N ILE A 19 -22.55 4.37 2.82
CA ILE A 19 -22.37 5.42 3.83
C ILE A 19 -21.06 6.20 3.65
N PHE A 20 -20.10 5.64 2.89
CA PHE A 20 -18.79 6.23 2.64
C PHE A 20 -18.80 6.99 1.30
N ASP A 21 -18.10 8.12 1.26
CA ASP A 21 -17.73 8.74 -0.01
C ASP A 21 -16.55 8.01 -0.69
N GLU A 22 -16.16 8.45 -1.89
CA GLU A 22 -15.08 7.82 -2.64
C GLU A 22 -13.71 7.85 -1.93
N ASN A 23 -13.40 8.91 -1.17
CA ASN A 23 -12.12 9.05 -0.47
C ASN A 23 -12.11 8.19 0.81
N GLU A 24 -13.23 8.14 1.51
CA GLU A 24 -13.40 7.28 2.69
C GLU A 24 -13.34 5.80 2.31
N LEU A 25 -13.96 5.43 1.18
CA LEU A 25 -13.90 4.05 0.67
C LEU A 25 -12.47 3.68 0.22
N GLU A 26 -11.75 4.59 -0.43
CA GLU A 26 -10.33 4.42 -0.74
C GLU A 26 -9.52 4.20 0.53
N LEU A 27 -9.69 5.06 1.54
CA LEU A 27 -8.99 4.94 2.81
C LEU A 27 -9.31 3.62 3.53
N LEU A 28 -10.57 3.19 3.51
CA LEU A 28 -11.01 1.94 4.14
C LEU A 28 -10.38 0.71 3.47
N MET A 29 -10.30 0.69 2.14
CA MET A 29 -9.79 -0.46 1.37
C MET A 29 -8.27 -0.47 1.22
N CYS A 30 -7.66 0.70 1.05
CA CYS A 30 -6.27 0.86 0.65
C CYS A 30 -5.38 1.39 1.78
N GLY A 31 -5.97 1.94 2.84
CA GLY A 31 -5.25 2.54 3.96
C GLY A 31 -4.54 3.85 3.58
N LEU A 32 -3.70 4.33 4.50
CA LEU A 32 -2.80 5.45 4.23
C LEU A 32 -1.56 4.92 3.50
N GLY A 33 -1.07 5.69 2.52
CA GLY A 33 0.20 5.42 1.84
C GLY A 33 1.45 5.68 2.69
N ASP A 34 1.33 5.61 4.01
CA ASP A 34 2.42 5.84 4.94
C ASP A 34 3.34 4.62 4.97
N VAL A 35 4.59 4.84 4.54
CA VAL A 35 5.61 3.79 4.49
C VAL A 35 6.63 4.05 5.60
N ASP A 36 6.85 3.06 6.46
CA ASP A 36 7.96 3.10 7.40
C ASP A 36 9.28 2.93 6.62
N VAL A 37 9.95 4.05 6.36
CA VAL A 37 11.22 4.09 5.64
C VAL A 37 12.33 3.37 6.40
N ASN A 38 12.26 3.30 7.74
CA ASN A 38 13.25 2.56 8.53
C ASN A 38 13.09 1.05 8.31
N ASP A 39 11.85 0.56 8.34
CA ASP A 39 11.55 -0.85 8.04
C ASP A 39 11.95 -1.20 6.61
N TRP A 40 11.62 -0.34 5.65
CA TRP A 40 12.00 -0.51 4.25
C TRP A 40 13.53 -0.60 4.08
N ARG A 41 14.28 0.31 4.71
CA ARG A 41 15.75 0.30 4.68
C ARG A 41 16.35 -0.95 5.30
N GLN A 42 15.78 -1.43 6.42
CA GLN A 42 16.26 -2.62 7.13
C GLN A 42 16.07 -3.91 6.34
N HIS A 43 14.99 -4.01 5.56
CA HIS A 43 14.65 -5.21 4.78
C HIS A 43 15.06 -5.12 3.30
N SER A 44 15.89 -4.14 2.93
CA SER A 44 16.39 -3.97 1.56
C SER A 44 17.65 -4.80 1.27
N ILE A 45 17.63 -5.57 0.17
CA ILE A 45 18.77 -6.37 -0.30
C ILE A 45 19.55 -5.61 -1.38
N TYR A 46 20.85 -5.45 -1.16
CA TYR A 46 21.76 -4.79 -2.10
C TYR A 46 22.50 -5.83 -2.96
N LYS A 47 22.66 -5.55 -4.26
CA LYS A 47 23.30 -6.45 -5.25
C LYS A 47 24.35 -5.70 -6.05
N ASN A 48 25.17 -6.46 -6.81
CA ASN A 48 26.17 -5.94 -7.76
C ASN A 48 27.19 -4.98 -7.14
N GLY A 49 27.63 -5.26 -5.90
CA GLY A 49 28.66 -4.48 -5.21
C GLY A 49 28.13 -3.38 -4.27
N TYR A 50 26.82 -3.12 -4.27
CA TYR A 50 26.22 -2.24 -3.27
C TYR A 50 26.08 -2.92 -1.91
N CYS A 51 26.15 -2.11 -0.85
CA CYS A 51 25.92 -2.52 0.53
C CYS A 51 25.36 -1.33 1.34
N PRO A 52 24.82 -1.54 2.55
CA PRO A 52 24.22 -0.47 3.37
C PRO A 52 25.15 0.72 3.64
N ASN A 53 26.46 0.48 3.66
CA ASN A 53 27.49 1.49 3.93
C ASN A 53 28.09 2.12 2.66
N HIS A 54 27.63 1.71 1.47
CA HIS A 54 28.09 2.30 0.22
C HIS A 54 27.63 3.77 0.14
N PRO A 55 28.47 4.75 -0.24
CA PRO A 55 28.11 6.17 -0.25
C PRO A 55 26.81 6.47 -1.02
N VAL A 56 26.64 5.86 -2.19
CA VAL A 56 25.41 6.01 -3.01
C VAL A 56 24.16 5.49 -2.30
N ILE A 57 24.26 4.42 -1.49
CA ILE A 57 23.12 3.90 -0.73
C ILE A 57 22.79 4.82 0.45
N GLN A 58 23.80 5.44 1.07
CA GLN A 58 23.60 6.44 2.12
C GLN A 58 22.96 7.74 1.61
N TRP A 59 23.10 8.06 0.32
CA TRP A 59 22.42 9.20 -0.30
C TRP A 59 21.01 8.89 -0.78
N PHE A 60 20.74 7.63 -1.11
CA PHE A 60 19.41 7.19 -1.54
C PHE A 60 18.41 7.23 -0.39
N TRP A 61 18.84 6.80 0.80
CA TRP A 61 18.07 6.85 2.05
C TRP A 61 18.24 8.18 2.76
#